data_AF-A0A1F9X4I2-F1
#
_entry.id   AF-A0A1F9X4I2-F1
#
_cell.length_a   1.000
_cell.length_b   1.000
_cell.length_c   1.000
_cell.angle_alpha   90.00
_cell.angle_beta   90.00
_cell.angle_gamma   90.00
#
_symmetry.space_group_name_H-M   'P 1'
#
loop_
_entity.id
_entity.type
_entity.pdbx_description
1 polymer ?
#
loop_
_entity_poly.entity_id
_entity_poly.type
_entity_poly.pdbx_seq_one_letter_code
_entity_poly.pdbx_strand_id
1 'polypeptide(L)'
;MSLLTTVGKKPLSMKIIIASVYILLILGSITMIYPFMIMVSGSFKSEVDVYEYDVIPKYFYNDTMLFRKYLETKYNESVMDYNINTREGEYSFKKIDPPSKLNETKIADWKEFLDKVDMPQTYSMLGHVFSRPPKVVYPEMNREYRGALYNESKGSLDIFNEKYDAQSNSWRWINYPHTVRVTPAWRQYKMPDTKIENKRMDFKALQPKSYFYYLSLDGKYIQEYLYFKYGKKIEDYNKAHSTNYENYSQVFLSQTLPINVKERADWVEFVKKELNLQFIKVNSAARDIYAGHLRKKYDNNISLLNKSYNSDYKSFEEINYPKNILMAGSRLVDWEEFIQIVPENYLSLTSPEFLWRDFLENKYGNTESLNKVHETAYASFKSIPMPTKEADYAYLLGSKKHFKWEFATRNYKHVFQYLITRGRGVWNTFVFCSLTVLFALIVNPMAAYAMSRYNLPSTYKILMIFLATMAFPPMVTAIPNFLMIKQLGLLNTFAALILPRVVHGYSIFLLKGFFDSLPKELYESAMIDGANEWTMFWDMTMYLSKPILAVIALEAFNTAYGAFMFAFIVCQDEKMWTLMVWLYQLQQYSHTAVNYAALIVAAIPTLGVFLLAQRFIIKGIVVPVEK
;
A
#
# COMPACT_ATOMS: atom_id res chain seq x y z
N MET A 1 23.55 -33.12 61.16
CA MET A 1 24.06 -33.08 59.78
C MET A 1 23.03 -32.37 58.91
N SER A 2 23.31 -31.12 58.54
CA SER A 2 22.69 -30.34 57.45
C SER A 2 23.37 -28.96 57.45
N LEU A 3 24.42 -28.83 56.65
CA LEU A 3 25.29 -27.67 56.45
C LEU A 3 24.60 -26.58 55.60
N LEU A 4 23.49 -26.02 56.07
CA LEU A 4 22.92 -24.79 55.51
C LEU A 4 22.52 -23.86 56.66
N THR A 5 23.25 -22.76 56.81
CA THR A 5 23.01 -21.70 57.79
C THR A 5 21.61 -21.12 57.64
N THR A 6 20.92 -20.90 58.76
CA THR A 6 19.58 -20.30 58.93
C THR A 6 19.42 -18.88 58.37
N VAL A 7 20.48 -18.28 57.81
CA VAL A 7 20.56 -16.89 57.33
C VAL A 7 19.88 -16.67 55.96
N GLY A 8 19.46 -17.73 55.25
CA GLY A 8 18.92 -17.61 53.88
C GLY A 8 17.39 -17.68 53.73
N LYS A 9 16.61 -18.03 54.76
CA LYS A 9 15.15 -18.20 54.62
C LYS A 9 14.44 -16.84 54.71
N LYS A 10 14.15 -16.23 53.56
CA LYS A 10 13.29 -15.04 53.48
C LYS A 10 11.94 -15.31 54.20
N PRO A 11 11.50 -14.45 55.14
CA PRO A 11 10.24 -14.63 55.84
C PRO A 11 9.05 -14.63 54.86
N LEU A 12 7.94 -15.27 55.23
CA LEU A 12 6.77 -15.42 54.34
C LEU A 12 6.24 -14.05 53.86
N SER A 13 6.24 -13.04 54.72
CA SER A 13 5.91 -11.65 54.37
C SER A 13 6.78 -11.11 53.24
N MET A 14 8.10 -11.33 53.29
CA MET A 14 9.01 -10.87 52.25
C MET A 14 8.86 -11.67 50.94
N LYS A 15 8.54 -12.97 51.01
CA LYS A 15 8.17 -13.76 49.84
C LYS A 15 6.89 -13.24 49.19
N ILE A 16 5.88 -12.89 49.98
CA ILE A 16 4.63 -12.29 49.50
C ILE A 16 4.90 -10.94 48.85
N ILE A 17 5.69 -10.05 49.48
CA ILE A 17 6.06 -8.74 48.89
C ILE A 17 6.75 -8.93 47.54
N ILE A 18 7.75 -9.82 47.45
CA ILE A 18 8.47 -10.09 46.21
C ILE A 18 7.52 -10.68 45.15
N ALA A 19 6.65 -11.61 45.52
CA ALA A 19 5.65 -12.18 44.61
C ALA A 19 4.69 -11.10 44.10
N SER A 20 4.20 -10.21 44.97
CA SER A 20 3.35 -9.09 44.59
C SER A 20 4.06 -8.14 43.62
N VAL A 21 5.33 -7.83 43.85
CA VAL A 21 6.14 -7.02 42.92
C VAL A 21 6.26 -7.72 41.56
N TYR A 22 6.56 -9.02 41.51
CA TYR A 22 6.62 -9.75 40.24
C TYR A 22 5.28 -9.82 39.53
N ILE A 23 4.17 -10.03 40.25
CA ILE A 23 2.82 -10.02 39.67
C ILE A 23 2.53 -8.65 39.06
N LEU A 24 2.81 -7.56 39.77
CA LEU A 24 2.63 -6.20 39.26
C LEU A 24 3.50 -5.93 38.03
N LEU A 25 4.76 -6.37 38.03
CA LEU A 25 5.66 -6.24 36.86
C LEU A 25 5.18 -7.06 35.67
N ILE A 26 4.68 -8.28 35.89
CA ILE A 26 4.12 -9.13 34.83
C ILE A 26 2.85 -8.50 34.27
N LEU A 27 1.94 -8.02 35.12
CA LEU A 27 0.73 -7.32 34.68
C LEU A 27 1.09 -6.06 33.87
N GLY A 28 2.04 -5.25 34.36
CA GLY A 28 2.56 -4.08 33.62
C GLY A 28 3.23 -4.46 32.30
N SER A 29 3.89 -5.62 32.23
CA SER A 29 4.48 -6.12 30.98
C SER A 29 3.40 -6.54 29.98
N ILE A 30 2.35 -7.24 30.44
CA ILE A 30 1.23 -7.68 29.60
C ILE A 30 0.49 -6.48 29.00
N THR A 31 0.26 -5.42 29.78
CA THR A 31 -0.41 -4.20 29.28
C THR A 31 0.39 -3.46 28.22
N MET A 32 1.71 -3.66 28.15
CA MET A 32 2.57 -3.12 27.09
C MET A 32 2.70 -4.07 25.88
N ILE A 33 2.79 -5.38 26.12
CA ILE A 33 2.95 -6.39 25.06
C ILE A 33 1.69 -6.50 24.21
N TYR A 34 0.50 -6.48 24.82
CA TYR A 34 -0.74 -6.67 24.06
C TYR A 34 -0.96 -5.59 22.98
N PRO A 35 -0.90 -4.27 23.27
CA PRO A 35 -0.99 -3.24 22.23
C PRO A 35 0.09 -3.36 21.16
N PHE A 36 1.31 -3.76 21.54
CA PHE A 36 2.39 -4.00 20.57
C PHE A 36 2.06 -5.16 19.63
N MET A 37 1.53 -6.28 20.16
CA MET A 37 1.09 -7.41 19.34
C MET A 37 -0.09 -7.04 18.42
N ILE A 38 -1.01 -6.20 18.88
CA ILE A 38 -2.07 -5.64 18.04
C ILE A 38 -1.50 -4.73 16.94
N MET A 39 -0.49 -3.93 17.23
CA MET A 39 0.22 -3.12 16.23
C MET A 39 0.90 -3.99 15.18
N VAL A 40 1.61 -5.05 15.60
CA VAL A 40 2.22 -6.04 14.70
C VAL A 40 1.16 -6.70 13.82
N SER A 41 0.06 -7.17 14.41
CA SER A 41 -1.09 -7.71 13.66
C SER A 41 -1.66 -6.70 12.67
N GLY A 42 -1.84 -5.45 13.11
CA GLY A 42 -2.32 -4.33 12.30
C GLY A 42 -1.49 -4.09 11.05
N SER A 43 -0.18 -4.34 11.12
CA SER A 43 0.73 -4.18 9.99
C SER A 43 0.45 -5.12 8.82
N PHE A 44 -0.29 -6.21 9.07
CA PHE A 44 -0.63 -7.21 8.06
C PHE A 44 -2.01 -6.99 7.43
N LYS A 45 -2.77 -5.98 7.89
CA LYS A 45 -4.18 -5.79 7.53
C LYS A 45 -4.37 -4.95 6.26
N SER A 46 -5.64 -4.81 5.88
CA SER A 46 -6.25 -4.20 4.70
C SER A 46 -7.59 -3.59 5.10
N GLU A 47 -8.32 -2.95 4.19
CA GLU A 47 -9.63 -2.37 4.54
C GLU A 47 -10.65 -3.45 4.95
N VAL A 48 -10.46 -4.71 4.52
CA VAL A 48 -11.28 -5.86 4.92
C VAL A 48 -11.16 -6.17 6.42
N ASP A 49 -9.95 -6.20 6.98
CA ASP A 49 -9.64 -6.59 8.37
C ASP A 49 -9.23 -5.44 9.30
N VAL A 50 -9.08 -4.19 8.85
CA VAL A 50 -8.47 -3.09 9.64
C VAL A 50 -9.12 -2.83 11.00
N TYR A 51 -10.42 -3.13 11.16
CA TYR A 51 -11.17 -2.92 12.40
C TYR A 51 -11.23 -4.17 13.30
N GLU A 52 -10.62 -5.29 12.90
CA GLU A 52 -10.49 -6.45 13.75
C GLU A 52 -9.31 -6.26 14.71
N TYR A 53 -9.46 -6.61 15.99
CA TYR A 53 -8.40 -6.48 17.01
C TYR A 53 -7.80 -7.83 17.41
N ASP A 54 -7.70 -8.75 16.45
CA ASP A 54 -7.08 -10.06 16.68
C ASP A 54 -5.55 -9.94 16.69
N VAL A 55 -4.88 -10.64 17.61
CA VAL A 55 -3.41 -10.73 17.66
C VAL A 55 -2.85 -11.51 16.46
N ILE A 56 -3.56 -12.55 16.02
CA ILE A 56 -3.25 -13.30 14.81
C ILE A 56 -4.35 -13.00 13.80
N PRO A 57 -4.07 -12.30 12.69
CA PRO A 57 -5.09 -12.01 11.68
C PRO A 57 -5.78 -13.28 11.17
N LYS A 58 -7.11 -13.24 11.07
CA LYS A 58 -7.94 -14.39 10.66
C LYS A 58 -7.54 -14.98 9.31
N TYR A 59 -7.08 -14.16 8.36
CA TYR A 59 -6.68 -14.64 7.03
C TYR A 59 -5.54 -15.67 7.05
N PHE A 60 -4.79 -15.79 8.16
CA PHE A 60 -3.76 -16.83 8.30
C PHE A 60 -4.35 -18.24 8.44
N TYR A 61 -5.57 -18.40 8.95
CA TYR A 61 -6.19 -19.70 9.25
C TYR A 61 -7.64 -19.85 8.77
N ASN A 62 -8.28 -18.76 8.32
CA ASN A 62 -9.64 -18.76 7.79
C ASN A 62 -9.63 -18.44 6.29
N ASP A 63 -10.02 -19.43 5.48
CA ASP A 63 -10.01 -19.32 4.01
C ASP A 63 -11.03 -18.31 3.47
N THR A 64 -12.20 -18.17 4.11
CA THR A 64 -13.18 -17.13 3.76
C THR A 64 -12.56 -15.75 3.91
N MET A 65 -11.86 -15.50 5.02
CA MET A 65 -11.20 -14.21 5.25
C MET A 65 -10.07 -13.96 4.26
N LEU A 66 -9.28 -14.99 3.96
CA LEU A 66 -8.25 -14.92 2.92
C LEU A 66 -8.87 -14.61 1.55
N PHE A 67 -10.02 -15.20 1.22
CA PHE A 67 -10.74 -14.96 -0.02
C PHE A 67 -11.27 -13.54 -0.15
N ARG A 68 -11.89 -13.01 0.90
CA ARG A 68 -12.37 -11.61 0.93
C ARG A 68 -11.23 -10.62 0.68
N LYS A 69 -10.06 -10.86 1.29
CA LYS A 69 -8.85 -10.04 1.13
C LYS A 69 -8.21 -10.20 -0.24
N TYR A 70 -8.21 -11.42 -0.78
CA TYR A 70 -7.79 -11.68 -2.15
C TYR A 70 -8.66 -10.89 -3.14
N LEU A 71 -9.98 -11.00 -3.05
CA LEU A 71 -10.94 -10.30 -3.91
C LEU A 71 -10.79 -8.77 -3.83
N GLU A 72 -10.63 -8.21 -2.63
CA GLU A 72 -10.36 -6.79 -2.44
C GLU A 72 -9.18 -6.34 -3.32
N THR A 73 -8.05 -7.06 -3.26
CA THR A 73 -6.88 -6.71 -4.07
C THR A 73 -7.03 -7.02 -5.56
N LYS A 74 -7.70 -8.14 -5.89
CA LYS A 74 -7.94 -8.62 -7.25
C LYS A 74 -8.81 -7.65 -8.04
N TYR A 75 -9.86 -7.11 -7.43
CA TYR A 75 -10.77 -6.13 -8.03
C TYR A 75 -10.40 -4.70 -7.68
N ASN A 76 -9.13 -4.45 -7.30
CA ASN A 76 -8.59 -3.10 -7.11
C ASN A 76 -9.44 -2.24 -6.15
N GLU A 77 -9.91 -2.83 -5.05
CA GLU A 77 -10.80 -2.23 -4.06
C GLU A 77 -12.18 -1.77 -4.59
N SER A 78 -12.53 -2.12 -5.83
CA SER A 78 -13.84 -1.84 -6.43
C SER A 78 -14.78 -3.03 -6.23
N VAL A 79 -15.62 -2.95 -5.19
CA VAL A 79 -16.74 -3.90 -5.01
C VAL A 79 -17.70 -3.83 -6.20
N MET A 80 -17.82 -2.66 -6.84
CA MET A 80 -18.62 -2.49 -8.05
C MET A 80 -18.08 -3.31 -9.21
N ASP A 81 -16.76 -3.32 -9.44
CA ASP A 81 -16.15 -4.17 -10.46
C ASP A 81 -16.37 -5.65 -10.14
N TYR A 82 -16.20 -6.05 -8.87
CA TYR A 82 -16.53 -7.42 -8.45
C TYR A 82 -17.97 -7.77 -8.79
N ASN A 83 -18.92 -6.95 -8.36
CA ASN A 83 -20.35 -7.15 -8.56
C ASN A 83 -20.71 -7.22 -10.06
N ILE A 84 -20.16 -6.34 -10.89
CA ILE A 84 -20.37 -6.38 -12.34
C ILE A 84 -19.87 -7.72 -12.90
N ASN A 85 -18.66 -8.15 -12.56
CA ASN A 85 -18.06 -9.33 -13.19
C ASN A 85 -18.56 -10.68 -12.63
N THR A 86 -19.14 -10.69 -11.42
CA THR A 86 -19.77 -11.88 -10.83
C THR A 86 -21.29 -11.86 -10.89
N ARG A 87 -21.88 -10.71 -11.26
CA ARG A 87 -23.32 -10.42 -11.24
C ARG A 87 -23.95 -10.57 -9.85
N GLU A 88 -23.15 -10.32 -8.80
CA GLU A 88 -23.59 -10.23 -7.41
C GLU A 88 -23.92 -8.78 -7.02
N GLY A 89 -24.52 -8.60 -5.84
CA GLY A 89 -25.03 -7.32 -5.35
C GLY A 89 -24.47 -6.90 -4.00
N GLU A 90 -23.19 -7.19 -3.74
CA GLU A 90 -22.57 -6.97 -2.44
C GLU A 90 -22.19 -5.51 -2.18
N TYR A 91 -22.24 -5.08 -0.92
CA TYR A 91 -21.85 -3.71 -0.53
C TYR A 91 -20.40 -3.61 -0.05
N SER A 92 -19.79 -4.75 0.29
CA SER A 92 -18.44 -4.80 0.85
C SER A 92 -17.83 -6.17 0.59
N PHE A 93 -16.52 -6.21 0.32
CA PHE A 93 -15.76 -7.46 0.29
C PHE A 93 -15.88 -8.26 1.60
N LYS A 94 -16.18 -7.59 2.73
CA LYS A 94 -16.38 -8.24 4.04
C LYS A 94 -17.57 -9.20 4.09
N LYS A 95 -18.50 -9.10 3.14
CA LYS A 95 -19.73 -9.92 3.09
C LYS A 95 -19.67 -11.05 2.08
N ILE A 96 -18.65 -11.07 1.22
CA ILE A 96 -18.55 -12.08 0.17
C ILE A 96 -18.15 -13.42 0.78
N ASP A 97 -18.96 -14.43 0.57
CA ASP A 97 -18.64 -15.81 0.92
C ASP A 97 -18.04 -16.55 -0.28
N PRO A 98 -17.09 -17.49 -0.04
CA PRO A 98 -16.57 -18.35 -1.10
C PRO A 98 -17.69 -19.21 -1.71
N PRO A 99 -17.52 -19.67 -2.95
CA PRO A 99 -18.40 -20.68 -3.54
C PRO A 99 -18.55 -21.90 -2.60
N SER A 100 -19.79 -22.38 -2.44
CA SER A 100 -20.09 -23.53 -1.57
C SER A 100 -19.49 -24.83 -2.07
N LYS A 101 -19.41 -25.00 -3.40
CA LYS A 101 -18.79 -26.14 -4.08
C LYS A 101 -18.00 -25.65 -5.29
N LEU A 102 -16.81 -26.22 -5.50
CA LEU A 102 -16.04 -26.02 -6.71
C LEU A 102 -16.33 -27.16 -7.70
N ASN A 103 -16.67 -26.80 -8.94
CA ASN A 103 -16.73 -27.75 -10.04
C ASN A 103 -15.43 -27.68 -10.84
N GLU A 104 -14.60 -28.72 -10.73
CA GLU A 104 -13.28 -28.77 -11.36
C GLU A 104 -13.35 -28.69 -12.88
N THR A 105 -14.37 -29.33 -13.50
CA THR A 105 -14.54 -29.31 -14.95
C THR A 105 -14.92 -27.93 -15.47
N LYS A 106 -15.81 -27.22 -14.77
CA LYS A 106 -16.17 -25.83 -15.09
C LYS A 106 -14.95 -24.91 -15.05
N ILE A 107 -14.08 -25.10 -14.06
CA ILE A 107 -12.82 -24.35 -13.93
C ILE A 107 -11.81 -24.74 -15.02
N ALA A 108 -11.73 -26.03 -15.37
CA ALA A 108 -10.88 -26.51 -16.46
C ALA A 108 -11.31 -25.92 -17.81
N ASP A 109 -12.62 -25.91 -18.08
CA ASP A 109 -13.20 -25.29 -19.28
C ASP A 109 -12.90 -23.79 -19.34
N TRP A 110 -12.98 -23.10 -18.19
CA TRP A 110 -12.63 -21.69 -18.12
C TRP A 110 -11.15 -21.44 -18.46
N LYS A 111 -10.24 -22.27 -17.93
CA LYS A 111 -8.80 -22.18 -18.27
C LYS A 111 -8.57 -22.45 -19.75
N GLU A 112 -9.18 -23.51 -20.29
CA GLU A 112 -9.08 -23.85 -21.71
C GLU A 112 -9.62 -22.74 -22.61
N PHE A 113 -10.75 -22.14 -22.26
CA PHE A 113 -11.31 -20.98 -22.95
C PHE A 113 -10.31 -19.84 -22.98
N LEU A 114 -9.77 -19.47 -21.82
CA LEU A 114 -8.78 -18.40 -21.73
C LEU A 114 -7.53 -18.69 -22.55
N ASP A 115 -7.13 -19.95 -22.71
CA ASP A 115 -5.95 -20.36 -23.46
C ASP A 115 -6.15 -20.47 -24.97
N LYS A 116 -7.35 -20.86 -25.43
CA LYS A 116 -7.65 -21.05 -26.85
C LYS A 116 -8.25 -19.82 -27.52
N VAL A 117 -8.96 -18.97 -26.78
CA VAL A 117 -9.66 -17.83 -27.35
C VAL A 117 -8.78 -16.58 -27.26
N ASP A 118 -8.34 -16.10 -28.41
CA ASP A 118 -7.65 -14.82 -28.50
C ASP A 118 -8.64 -13.67 -28.23
N MET A 119 -8.31 -12.85 -27.24
CA MET A 119 -9.15 -11.74 -26.79
C MET A 119 -8.36 -10.45 -26.81
N PRO A 120 -8.96 -9.33 -27.28
CA PRO A 120 -8.36 -8.02 -27.13
C PRO A 120 -7.98 -7.76 -25.67
N GLN A 121 -6.79 -7.21 -25.42
CA GLN A 121 -6.37 -6.92 -24.05
C GLN A 121 -7.34 -5.99 -23.31
N THR A 122 -8.10 -5.15 -23.99
CA THR A 122 -9.11 -4.27 -23.39
C THR A 122 -10.35 -4.98 -22.86
N TYR A 123 -10.51 -6.28 -23.13
CA TYR A 123 -11.63 -7.08 -22.62
C TYR A 123 -11.42 -7.54 -21.17
N SER A 124 -10.25 -7.25 -20.61
CA SER A 124 -9.91 -7.58 -19.24
C SER A 124 -9.33 -6.37 -18.52
N MET A 125 -9.28 -6.48 -17.21
CA MET A 125 -8.59 -5.55 -16.32
C MET A 125 -7.55 -6.32 -15.53
N LEU A 126 -6.39 -5.69 -15.28
CA LEU A 126 -5.38 -6.28 -14.42
C LEU A 126 -5.74 -5.98 -12.96
N GLY A 127 -5.82 -7.02 -12.14
CA GLY A 127 -6.01 -6.91 -10.69
C GLY A 127 -4.70 -6.64 -9.95
N HIS A 128 -4.78 -6.42 -8.64
CA HIS A 128 -3.62 -6.18 -7.77
C HIS A 128 -2.75 -4.97 -8.18
N VAL A 129 -3.35 -3.96 -8.82
CA VAL A 129 -2.64 -2.77 -9.32
C VAL A 129 -3.00 -1.49 -8.59
N PHE A 130 -4.04 -1.48 -7.76
CA PHE A 130 -4.52 -0.23 -7.16
C PHE A 130 -5.00 -0.39 -5.72
N SER A 131 -4.93 0.74 -5.01
CA SER A 131 -5.50 0.98 -3.70
C SER A 131 -5.97 2.43 -3.62
N ARG A 132 -7.09 2.68 -2.95
CA ARG A 132 -7.83 3.95 -2.96
C ARG A 132 -7.07 5.04 -2.15
N PRO A 133 -6.73 6.18 -2.77
CA PRO A 133 -6.19 7.33 -2.03
C PRO A 133 -7.19 7.85 -0.97
N PRO A 134 -6.73 8.45 0.15
CA PRO A 134 -5.34 8.78 0.49
C PRO A 134 -4.56 7.66 1.19
N LYS A 135 -5.18 6.49 1.41
CA LYS A 135 -4.65 5.41 2.26
C LYS A 135 -4.07 4.28 1.40
N VAL A 136 -2.94 4.55 0.74
CA VAL A 136 -2.40 3.63 -0.26
C VAL A 136 -1.73 2.41 0.39
N VAL A 137 -2.17 1.21 0.02
CA VAL A 137 -1.37 -0.01 0.08
C VAL A 137 -0.89 -0.31 -1.34
N TYR A 138 0.41 -0.51 -1.56
CA TYR A 138 0.90 -0.88 -2.89
C TYR A 138 0.75 -2.37 -3.10
N PRO A 139 -0.19 -2.85 -3.95
CA PRO A 139 -0.35 -4.28 -4.16
C PRO A 139 0.72 -4.79 -5.14
N GLU A 140 0.84 -6.11 -5.24
CA GLU A 140 1.93 -6.81 -5.93
C GLU A 140 2.21 -6.29 -7.35
N MET A 141 1.21 -6.32 -8.23
CA MET A 141 1.39 -5.94 -9.65
C MET A 141 1.74 -4.46 -9.82
N ASN A 142 1.25 -3.58 -8.95
CA ASN A 142 1.66 -2.17 -8.97
C ASN A 142 3.16 -2.04 -8.61
N ARG A 143 3.63 -2.75 -7.58
CA ARG A 143 5.04 -2.73 -7.20
C ARG A 143 5.94 -3.27 -8.30
N GLU A 144 5.51 -4.33 -8.99
CA GLU A 144 6.24 -4.88 -10.14
C GLU A 144 6.30 -3.90 -11.30
N TYR A 145 5.17 -3.29 -11.68
CA TYR A 145 5.12 -2.26 -12.72
C TYR A 145 6.05 -1.08 -12.39
N ARG A 146 5.96 -0.57 -11.16
CA ARG A 146 6.83 0.51 -10.66
C ARG A 146 8.30 0.10 -10.66
N GLY A 147 8.61 -1.13 -10.25
CA GLY A 147 9.96 -1.68 -10.24
C GLY A 147 10.55 -1.78 -11.65
N ALA A 148 9.75 -2.21 -12.63
CA ALA A 148 10.17 -2.26 -14.03
C ALA A 148 10.52 -0.86 -14.55
N LEU A 149 9.66 0.13 -14.32
CA LEU A 149 9.93 1.52 -14.71
C LEU A 149 11.16 2.09 -13.99
N TYR A 150 11.33 1.80 -12.70
CA TYR A 150 12.47 2.26 -11.91
C TYR A 150 13.79 1.70 -12.44
N ASN A 151 13.83 0.39 -12.72
CA ASN A 151 15.03 -0.28 -13.22
C ASN A 151 15.39 0.18 -14.63
N GLU A 152 14.40 0.29 -15.52
CA GLU A 152 14.59 0.76 -16.89
C GLU A 152 15.10 2.20 -16.96
N SER A 153 14.75 3.03 -15.98
CA SER A 153 15.23 4.41 -15.85
C SER A 153 16.45 4.56 -14.95
N LYS A 154 17.07 3.43 -14.51
CA LYS A 154 18.24 3.42 -13.59
C LYS A 154 18.02 4.24 -12.31
N GLY A 155 16.78 4.31 -11.83
CA GLY A 155 16.37 5.10 -10.67
C GLY A 155 16.31 6.62 -10.88
N SER A 156 16.59 7.12 -12.08
CA SER A 156 16.54 8.56 -12.41
C SER A 156 15.16 8.97 -12.94
N LEU A 157 14.60 10.03 -12.36
CA LEU A 157 13.36 10.64 -12.87
C LEU A 157 13.56 11.33 -14.21
N ASP A 158 14.74 11.90 -14.46
CA ASP A 158 15.03 12.59 -15.72
C ASP A 158 15.04 11.58 -16.87
N ILE A 159 15.70 10.43 -16.68
CA ILE A 159 15.70 9.33 -17.67
C ILE A 159 14.28 8.79 -17.88
N PHE A 160 13.49 8.66 -16.80
CA PHE A 160 12.09 8.24 -16.91
C PHE A 160 11.26 9.22 -17.75
N ASN A 161 11.37 10.52 -17.46
CA ASN A 161 10.63 11.57 -18.15
C ASN A 161 11.01 11.65 -19.63
N GLU A 162 12.32 11.55 -19.94
CA GLU A 162 12.82 11.51 -21.32
C GLU A 162 12.34 10.24 -22.07
N LYS A 163 12.44 9.06 -21.44
CA LYS A 163 12.11 7.79 -22.09
C LYS A 163 10.62 7.68 -22.44
N TYR A 164 9.74 8.10 -21.54
CA TYR A 164 8.29 7.92 -21.67
C TYR A 164 7.52 9.20 -22.02
N ASP A 165 8.23 10.28 -22.39
CA ASP A 165 7.66 11.62 -22.62
C ASP A 165 6.76 12.09 -21.46
N ALA A 166 7.20 11.82 -20.23
CA ALA A 166 6.46 12.12 -19.01
C ALA A 166 7.00 13.38 -18.31
N GLN A 167 6.20 13.94 -17.39
CA GLN A 167 6.57 15.12 -16.59
C GLN A 167 6.36 14.84 -15.08
N SER A 168 6.97 13.77 -14.59
CA SER A 168 6.88 13.40 -13.17
C SER A 168 8.02 14.02 -12.37
N ASN A 169 7.68 14.69 -11.27
CA ASN A 169 8.66 15.23 -10.31
C ASN A 169 8.96 14.25 -9.16
N SER A 170 8.32 13.08 -9.14
CA SER A 170 8.45 12.13 -8.03
C SER A 170 8.06 10.72 -8.43
N TRP A 171 8.88 9.74 -8.04
CA TRP A 171 8.57 8.31 -8.14
C TRP A 171 7.27 7.92 -7.42
N ARG A 172 6.79 8.76 -6.50
CA ARG A 172 5.50 8.58 -5.83
C ARG A 172 4.32 8.54 -6.81
N TRP A 173 4.31 9.46 -7.77
CA TRP A 173 3.18 9.66 -8.68
C TRP A 173 3.15 8.65 -9.83
N ILE A 174 4.24 7.91 -10.01
CA ILE A 174 4.36 6.87 -11.03
C ILE A 174 3.73 5.59 -10.49
N ASN A 175 2.57 5.22 -11.03
CA ASN A 175 1.79 4.05 -10.65
C ASN A 175 1.24 3.39 -11.89
N TYR A 176 0.81 2.12 -11.76
CA TYR A 176 -0.08 1.55 -12.75
C TYR A 176 -1.36 2.39 -12.76
N PRO A 177 -1.71 3.07 -13.87
CA PRO A 177 -2.83 3.99 -13.89
C PRO A 177 -4.11 3.21 -13.66
N HIS A 178 -4.86 3.62 -12.65
CA HIS A 178 -6.12 2.97 -12.34
C HIS A 178 -7.26 3.72 -13.02
N THR A 179 -7.96 3.01 -13.88
CA THR A 179 -9.02 3.57 -14.72
C THR A 179 -10.36 3.68 -13.99
N VAL A 180 -10.40 3.96 -12.66
CA VAL A 180 -11.68 4.06 -11.89
C VAL A 180 -12.69 4.95 -12.62
N ARG A 181 -12.17 5.97 -13.33
CA ARG A 181 -13.00 7.00 -13.95
C ARG A 181 -13.49 6.64 -15.35
N VAL A 182 -12.95 5.60 -16.01
CA VAL A 182 -13.42 5.12 -17.32
C VAL A 182 -13.02 3.66 -17.52
N THR A 183 -13.94 2.71 -17.29
CA THR A 183 -13.68 1.31 -17.65
C THR A 183 -13.68 1.14 -19.18
N PRO A 184 -12.96 0.16 -19.76
CA PRO A 184 -12.97 -0.07 -21.21
C PRO A 184 -14.37 -0.30 -21.79
N ALA A 185 -15.33 -0.73 -20.96
CA ALA A 185 -16.72 -0.95 -21.34
C ALA A 185 -17.53 0.35 -21.54
N TRP A 186 -17.06 1.50 -21.06
CA TRP A 186 -17.79 2.75 -21.15
C TRP A 186 -17.64 3.41 -22.53
N ARG A 187 -18.75 3.99 -23.06
CA ARG A 187 -18.78 4.71 -24.35
C ARG A 187 -17.57 5.63 -24.57
N GLN A 188 -17.24 6.43 -23.56
CA GLN A 188 -16.19 7.45 -23.63
C GLN A 188 -14.76 6.91 -23.54
N TYR A 189 -14.55 5.61 -23.31
CA TYR A 189 -13.21 5.03 -23.20
C TYR A 189 -12.45 5.14 -24.53
N LYS A 190 -11.27 5.74 -24.44
CA LYS A 190 -10.29 5.85 -25.52
C LYS A 190 -8.93 5.49 -24.96
N MET A 191 -8.15 4.76 -25.74
CA MET A 191 -6.77 4.42 -25.38
C MET A 191 -5.84 5.52 -25.89
N PRO A 192 -5.12 6.23 -25.00
CA PRO A 192 -4.14 7.22 -25.42
C PRO A 192 -2.97 6.56 -26.15
N ASP A 193 -2.57 7.11 -27.29
CA ASP A 193 -1.34 6.68 -27.98
C ASP A 193 -0.14 7.41 -27.35
N THR A 194 0.35 6.88 -26.24
CA THR A 194 1.50 7.43 -25.50
C THR A 194 2.48 6.32 -25.17
N LYS A 195 3.78 6.64 -25.09
CA LYS A 195 4.82 5.66 -24.74
C LYS A 195 4.54 4.97 -23.40
N ILE A 196 4.04 5.71 -22.41
CA ILE A 196 3.72 5.16 -21.09
C ILE A 196 2.51 4.20 -21.13
N GLU A 197 1.50 4.49 -21.94
CA GLU A 197 0.33 3.63 -22.09
C GLU A 197 0.68 2.35 -22.86
N ASN A 198 1.50 2.46 -23.90
CA ASN A 198 2.04 1.30 -24.60
C ASN A 198 2.87 0.42 -23.64
N LYS A 199 3.73 1.02 -22.83
CA LYS A 199 4.46 0.30 -21.77
C LYS A 199 3.54 -0.39 -20.77
N ARG A 200 2.43 0.24 -20.40
CA ARG A 200 1.42 -0.36 -19.51
C ARG A 200 0.78 -1.60 -20.15
N MET A 201 0.43 -1.52 -21.44
CA MET A 201 -0.15 -2.65 -22.16
C MET A 201 0.85 -3.79 -22.36
N ASP A 202 2.12 -3.47 -22.65
CA ASP A 202 3.19 -4.47 -22.71
C ASP A 202 3.37 -5.18 -21.36
N PHE A 203 3.40 -4.41 -20.26
CA PHE A 203 3.48 -4.99 -18.93
C PHE A 203 2.27 -5.88 -18.64
N LYS A 204 1.07 -5.43 -19.01
CA LYS A 204 -0.17 -6.19 -18.85
C LYS A 204 -0.13 -7.50 -19.63
N ALA A 205 0.35 -7.49 -20.88
CA ALA A 205 0.42 -8.66 -21.76
C ALA A 205 1.26 -9.81 -21.19
N LEU A 206 2.26 -9.48 -20.38
CA LEU A 206 3.18 -10.44 -19.76
C LEU A 206 2.62 -11.08 -18.48
N GLN A 207 1.49 -10.60 -17.95
CA GLN A 207 0.98 -11.07 -16.67
C GLN A 207 0.21 -12.39 -16.81
N PRO A 208 0.25 -13.28 -15.79
CA PRO A 208 -0.54 -14.50 -15.79
C PRO A 208 -2.04 -14.21 -15.84
N LYS A 209 -2.79 -15.05 -16.58
CA LYS A 209 -4.23 -14.82 -16.79
C LYS A 209 -5.06 -14.82 -15.50
N SER A 210 -4.57 -15.49 -14.46
CA SER A 210 -5.15 -15.52 -13.12
C SER A 210 -5.12 -14.16 -12.41
N TYR A 211 -4.36 -13.17 -12.88
CA TYR A 211 -4.38 -11.80 -12.37
C TYR A 211 -5.43 -10.92 -13.06
N PHE A 212 -6.02 -11.35 -14.19
CA PHE A 212 -7.08 -10.59 -14.86
C PHE A 212 -8.49 -10.88 -14.34
N TYR A 213 -9.34 -9.87 -14.32
CA TYR A 213 -10.79 -10.04 -14.31
C TYR A 213 -11.34 -9.58 -15.66
N TYR A 214 -12.26 -10.34 -16.23
CA TYR A 214 -12.77 -10.14 -17.60
C TYR A 214 -14.11 -9.42 -17.54
N LEU A 215 -14.27 -8.40 -18.40
CA LEU A 215 -15.40 -7.48 -18.35
C LEU A 215 -16.72 -8.20 -18.69
N SER A 216 -17.66 -8.19 -17.74
CA SER A 216 -19.05 -8.65 -17.95
C SER A 216 -19.92 -7.52 -18.50
N LEU A 217 -20.46 -7.70 -19.70
CA LEU A 217 -21.44 -6.77 -20.28
C LEU A 217 -22.84 -7.00 -19.70
N ASP A 218 -23.17 -8.23 -19.30
CA ASP A 218 -24.42 -8.50 -18.57
C ASP A 218 -24.44 -7.73 -17.25
N GLY A 219 -23.38 -7.84 -16.47
CA GLY A 219 -23.25 -7.13 -15.20
C GLY A 219 -23.27 -5.61 -15.38
N LYS A 220 -22.61 -5.09 -16.41
CA LYS A 220 -22.68 -3.66 -16.76
C LYS A 220 -24.10 -3.25 -17.12
N TYR A 221 -24.76 -4.01 -18.00
CA TYR A 221 -26.12 -3.73 -18.43
C TYR A 221 -27.09 -3.70 -17.24
N ILE A 222 -26.98 -4.66 -16.32
CA ILE A 222 -27.81 -4.70 -15.11
C ILE A 222 -27.47 -3.54 -14.18
N GLN A 223 -26.21 -3.41 -13.77
CA GLN A 223 -25.85 -2.54 -12.64
C GLN A 223 -25.69 -1.07 -13.00
N GLU A 224 -25.19 -0.77 -14.20
CA GLU A 224 -24.92 0.59 -14.64
C GLU A 224 -26.07 1.17 -15.47
N TYR A 225 -26.96 0.34 -16.04
CA TYR A 225 -28.08 0.79 -16.87
C TYR A 225 -29.45 0.44 -16.27
N LEU A 226 -29.79 -0.85 -16.13
CA LEU A 226 -31.13 -1.26 -15.68
C LEU A 226 -31.43 -0.81 -14.25
N TYR A 227 -30.48 -0.91 -13.32
CA TYR A 227 -30.66 -0.44 -11.94
C TYR A 227 -30.90 1.06 -11.86
N PHE A 228 -30.29 1.84 -12.74
CA PHE A 228 -30.51 3.28 -12.79
C PHE A 228 -31.90 3.61 -13.35
N LYS A 229 -32.37 2.85 -14.35
CA LYS A 229 -33.64 3.09 -15.03
C LYS A 229 -34.86 2.56 -14.27
N TYR A 230 -34.75 1.39 -13.62
CA TYR A 230 -35.87 0.68 -12.98
C TYR A 230 -35.67 0.40 -11.49
N GLY A 231 -34.48 0.67 -10.93
CA GLY A 231 -34.16 0.34 -9.55
C GLY A 231 -33.66 -1.09 -9.37
N LYS A 232 -33.23 -1.41 -8.14
CA LYS A 232 -32.64 -2.72 -7.79
C LYS A 232 -33.68 -3.83 -7.53
N LYS A 233 -34.97 -3.50 -7.47
CA LYS A 233 -36.07 -4.44 -7.26
C LYS A 233 -36.48 -5.04 -8.61
N ILE A 234 -36.52 -6.37 -8.69
CA ILE A 234 -36.83 -7.05 -9.96
C ILE A 234 -38.29 -6.85 -10.35
N GLU A 235 -39.17 -6.60 -9.38
CA GLU A 235 -40.60 -6.38 -9.58
C GLU A 235 -40.87 -5.15 -10.45
N ASP A 236 -40.08 -4.09 -10.28
CA ASP A 236 -40.19 -2.86 -11.08
C ASP A 236 -39.80 -3.12 -12.54
N TYR A 237 -38.74 -3.89 -12.76
CA TYR A 237 -38.32 -4.33 -14.09
C TYR A 237 -39.34 -5.26 -14.74
N ASN A 238 -39.85 -6.24 -14.00
CA ASN A 238 -40.88 -7.18 -14.46
C ASN A 238 -42.16 -6.46 -14.88
N LYS A 239 -42.59 -5.47 -14.09
CA LYS A 239 -43.74 -4.63 -14.41
C LYS A 239 -43.52 -3.84 -15.70
N ALA A 240 -42.33 -3.27 -15.87
CA ALA A 240 -41.99 -2.52 -17.09
C ALA A 240 -41.98 -3.44 -18.32
N HIS A 241 -41.36 -4.61 -18.24
CA HIS A 241 -41.06 -5.50 -19.37
C HIS A 241 -42.08 -6.61 -19.61
N SER A 242 -43.07 -6.76 -18.73
CA SER A 242 -44.03 -7.87 -18.75
C SER A 242 -43.34 -9.24 -18.65
N THR A 243 -42.32 -9.33 -17.79
CA THR A 243 -41.56 -10.55 -17.50
C THR A 243 -41.90 -11.06 -16.09
N ASN A 244 -41.44 -12.27 -15.74
CA ASN A 244 -41.65 -12.88 -14.43
C ASN A 244 -40.35 -13.45 -13.84
N TYR A 245 -39.26 -12.67 -13.94
CA TYR A 245 -37.98 -13.08 -13.39
C TYR A 245 -38.00 -13.01 -11.86
N GLU A 246 -37.39 -13.98 -11.19
CA GLU A 246 -37.31 -14.02 -9.73
C GLU A 246 -36.27 -13.04 -9.20
N ASN A 247 -35.22 -12.75 -9.98
CA ASN A 247 -34.18 -11.79 -9.66
C ASN A 247 -33.38 -11.40 -10.91
N TYR A 248 -32.54 -10.38 -10.80
CA TYR A 248 -31.75 -9.86 -11.93
C TYR A 248 -30.68 -10.81 -12.47
N SER A 249 -30.32 -11.91 -11.78
CA SER A 249 -29.39 -12.90 -12.34
C SER A 249 -29.98 -13.65 -13.55
N GLN A 250 -31.32 -13.63 -13.70
CA GLN A 250 -32.02 -14.20 -14.85
C GLN A 250 -32.12 -13.24 -16.05
N VAL A 251 -31.72 -11.98 -15.90
CA VAL A 251 -31.74 -10.97 -16.98
C VAL A 251 -30.38 -10.94 -17.67
N PHE A 252 -30.33 -11.11 -18.99
CA PHE A 252 -29.10 -11.18 -19.78
C PHE A 252 -29.12 -10.17 -20.93
N LEU A 253 -27.96 -9.62 -21.29
CA LEU A 253 -27.82 -8.81 -22.48
C LEU A 253 -27.82 -9.73 -23.70
N SER A 254 -28.80 -9.55 -24.59
CA SER A 254 -28.86 -10.32 -25.83
C SER A 254 -27.70 -9.94 -26.77
N GLN A 255 -27.08 -10.93 -27.42
CA GLN A 255 -26.02 -10.69 -28.40
C GLN A 255 -26.53 -10.01 -29.67
N THR A 256 -27.77 -10.29 -30.05
CA THR A 256 -28.47 -9.70 -31.21
C THR A 256 -29.71 -8.96 -30.75
N LEU A 257 -30.36 -8.23 -31.66
CA LEU A 257 -31.61 -7.52 -31.38
C LEU A 257 -32.66 -8.42 -30.69
N PRO A 258 -33.16 -8.05 -29.49
CA PRO A 258 -34.16 -8.84 -28.78
C PRO A 258 -35.48 -9.00 -29.55
N ILE A 259 -36.11 -10.17 -29.36
CA ILE A 259 -37.46 -10.45 -29.91
C ILE A 259 -38.51 -9.64 -29.14
N ASN A 260 -38.39 -9.57 -27.80
CA ASN A 260 -39.28 -8.78 -26.96
C ASN A 260 -39.12 -7.28 -27.26
N VAL A 261 -40.21 -6.63 -27.67
CA VAL A 261 -40.21 -5.22 -28.09
C VAL A 261 -39.81 -4.28 -26.95
N LYS A 262 -40.16 -4.60 -25.71
CA LYS A 262 -39.83 -3.75 -24.55
C LYS A 262 -38.33 -3.83 -24.20
N GLU A 263 -37.79 -5.04 -24.17
CA GLU A 263 -36.34 -5.26 -23.99
C GLU A 263 -35.53 -4.69 -25.15
N ARG A 264 -36.12 -4.66 -26.37
CA ARG A 264 -35.48 -4.06 -27.55
C ARG A 264 -35.18 -2.58 -27.34
N ALA A 265 -36.11 -1.80 -26.78
CA ALA A 265 -35.88 -0.37 -26.56
C ALA A 265 -34.66 -0.12 -25.66
N ASP A 266 -34.58 -0.87 -24.56
CA ASP A 266 -33.47 -0.80 -23.61
C ASP A 266 -32.14 -1.28 -24.20
N TRP A 267 -32.19 -2.38 -24.96
CA TRP A 267 -31.03 -2.89 -25.68
C TRP A 267 -30.48 -1.86 -26.66
N VAL A 268 -31.34 -1.24 -27.47
CA VAL A 268 -30.94 -0.25 -28.47
C VAL A 268 -30.33 0.98 -27.80
N GLU A 269 -30.96 1.48 -26.74
CA GLU A 269 -30.45 2.62 -25.99
C GLU A 269 -29.08 2.30 -25.38
N PHE A 270 -28.94 1.17 -24.69
CA PHE A 270 -27.67 0.75 -24.09
C PHE A 270 -26.57 0.57 -25.14
N VAL A 271 -26.86 -0.14 -26.23
CA VAL A 271 -25.89 -0.45 -27.29
C VAL A 271 -25.49 0.80 -28.06
N LYS A 272 -26.40 1.73 -28.35
CA LYS A 272 -26.09 2.95 -29.12
C LYS A 272 -25.56 4.10 -28.26
N LYS A 273 -25.90 4.20 -26.97
CA LYS A 273 -25.47 5.33 -26.11
C LYS A 273 -24.44 4.97 -25.06
N GLU A 274 -24.53 3.81 -24.42
CA GLU A 274 -23.74 3.50 -23.20
C GLU A 274 -22.51 2.62 -23.45
N LEU A 275 -22.64 1.64 -24.35
CA LEU A 275 -21.63 0.60 -24.57
C LEU A 275 -20.45 1.07 -25.42
N ASN A 276 -19.21 0.80 -25.04
CA ASN A 276 -18.07 1.12 -25.89
C ASN A 276 -18.14 0.45 -27.27
N LEU A 277 -17.74 1.17 -28.32
CA LEU A 277 -17.78 0.73 -29.71
C LEU A 277 -17.01 -0.59 -29.95
N GLN A 278 -16.00 -0.89 -29.12
CA GLN A 278 -15.23 -2.14 -29.20
C GLN A 278 -16.03 -3.43 -29.01
N PHE A 279 -17.23 -3.33 -28.45
CA PHE A 279 -18.11 -4.47 -28.19
C PHE A 279 -19.23 -4.59 -29.23
N ILE A 280 -19.28 -3.70 -30.23
CA ILE A 280 -20.33 -3.64 -31.24
C ILE A 280 -19.78 -4.11 -32.59
N LYS A 281 -20.38 -5.16 -33.13
CA LYS A 281 -20.13 -5.68 -34.47
C LYS A 281 -21.27 -5.28 -35.40
N VAL A 282 -20.90 -4.74 -36.56
CA VAL A 282 -21.86 -4.42 -37.64
C VAL A 282 -21.74 -5.49 -38.72
N ASN A 283 -22.88 -6.04 -39.14
CA ASN A 283 -22.95 -6.99 -40.24
C ASN A 283 -22.46 -6.35 -41.55
N SER A 284 -21.66 -7.07 -42.33
CA SER A 284 -21.10 -6.60 -43.60
C SER A 284 -22.15 -6.17 -44.63
N ALA A 285 -23.39 -6.65 -44.53
CA ALA A 285 -24.50 -6.21 -45.37
C ALA A 285 -24.84 -4.72 -45.20
N ALA A 286 -24.44 -4.08 -44.10
CA ALA A 286 -24.62 -2.64 -43.88
C ALA A 286 -23.47 -1.79 -44.45
N ARG A 287 -22.54 -2.37 -45.23
CA ARG A 287 -21.38 -1.64 -45.76
C ARG A 287 -21.79 -0.50 -46.70
N ASP A 288 -22.80 -0.71 -47.54
CA ASP A 288 -23.29 0.32 -48.45
C ASP A 288 -23.95 1.48 -47.69
N ILE A 289 -24.59 1.19 -46.55
CA ILE A 289 -25.14 2.21 -45.65
C ILE A 289 -24.01 3.06 -45.05
N TYR A 290 -22.90 2.43 -44.66
CA TYR A 290 -21.73 3.13 -44.14
C TYR A 290 -21.07 4.02 -45.22
N ALA A 291 -20.85 3.47 -46.42
CA ALA A 291 -20.32 4.25 -47.55
C ALA A 291 -21.25 5.43 -47.89
N GLY A 292 -22.57 5.22 -47.88
CA GLY A 292 -23.56 6.28 -48.07
C GLY A 292 -23.54 7.35 -46.99
N HIS A 293 -23.32 6.97 -45.72
CA HIS A 293 -23.14 7.92 -44.61
C HIS A 293 -21.91 8.80 -44.81
N LEU A 294 -20.76 8.20 -45.10
CA LEU A 294 -19.52 8.93 -45.37
C LEU A 294 -19.68 9.84 -46.59
N ARG A 295 -20.32 9.36 -47.67
CA ARG A 295 -20.60 10.16 -48.86
C ARG A 295 -21.42 11.40 -48.53
N LYS A 296 -22.45 11.25 -47.69
CA LYS A 296 -23.28 12.37 -47.23
C LYS A 296 -22.51 13.34 -46.34
N LYS A 297 -21.68 12.83 -45.43
CA LYS A 297 -20.91 13.64 -44.47
C LYS A 297 -19.83 14.49 -45.14
N TYR A 298 -19.18 13.95 -46.16
CA TYR A 298 -18.08 14.60 -46.89
C TYR A 298 -18.53 15.20 -48.23
N ASP A 299 -19.83 15.48 -48.42
CA ASP A 299 -20.40 16.10 -49.63
C ASP A 299 -19.95 15.43 -50.95
N ASN A 300 -19.88 14.09 -50.94
CA ASN A 300 -19.39 13.26 -52.05
C ASN A 300 -17.93 13.55 -52.47
N ASN A 301 -17.14 14.21 -51.63
CA ASN A 301 -15.75 14.57 -51.90
C ASN A 301 -14.78 13.62 -51.17
N ILE A 302 -14.31 12.60 -51.88
CA ILE A 302 -13.38 11.60 -51.33
C ILE A 302 -12.02 12.21 -50.91
N SER A 303 -11.59 13.29 -51.56
CA SER A 303 -10.33 13.97 -51.22
C SER A 303 -10.38 14.63 -49.85
N LEU A 304 -11.54 15.14 -49.41
CA LEU A 304 -11.71 15.67 -48.05
C LEU A 304 -11.60 14.56 -47.00
N LEU A 305 -12.21 13.40 -47.26
CA LEU A 305 -12.09 12.24 -46.38
C LEU A 305 -10.65 11.75 -46.32
N ASN A 306 -9.98 11.61 -47.46
CA ASN A 306 -8.58 11.18 -47.52
C ASN A 306 -7.63 12.12 -46.76
N LYS A 307 -7.89 13.43 -46.81
CA LYS A 307 -7.18 14.40 -45.98
C LYS A 307 -7.44 14.20 -44.48
N SER A 308 -8.67 13.90 -44.10
CA SER A 308 -9.09 13.68 -42.71
C SER A 308 -8.56 12.36 -42.13
N TYR A 309 -8.53 11.30 -42.95
CA TYR A 309 -8.11 9.95 -42.57
C TYR A 309 -6.63 9.69 -42.76
N ASN A 310 -5.92 10.59 -43.46
CA ASN A 310 -4.57 10.37 -43.95
C ASN A 310 -4.49 9.07 -44.80
N SER A 311 -5.33 9.00 -45.84
CA SER A 311 -5.49 7.83 -46.72
C SER A 311 -5.56 8.20 -48.20
N ASP A 312 -5.66 7.20 -49.08
CA ASP A 312 -5.64 7.32 -50.54
C ASP A 312 -6.78 6.54 -51.23
N TYR A 313 -7.94 6.40 -50.57
CA TYR A 313 -9.10 5.67 -51.13
C TYR A 313 -9.59 6.30 -52.43
N LYS A 314 -9.99 5.46 -53.38
CA LYS A 314 -10.49 5.89 -54.69
C LYS A 314 -11.99 6.15 -54.69
N SER A 315 -12.73 5.49 -53.79
CA SER A 315 -14.17 5.67 -53.63
C SER A 315 -14.62 5.37 -52.19
N PHE A 316 -15.86 5.74 -51.85
CA PHE A 316 -16.40 5.49 -50.51
C PHE A 316 -16.67 4.00 -50.26
N GLU A 317 -16.91 3.21 -51.31
CA GLU A 317 -17.19 1.77 -51.24
C GLU A 317 -15.93 0.97 -50.87
N GLU A 318 -14.75 1.48 -51.19
CA GLU A 318 -13.46 0.87 -50.81
C GLU A 318 -13.24 0.89 -49.29
N ILE A 319 -13.90 1.82 -48.58
CA ILE A 319 -13.70 2.05 -47.15
C ILE A 319 -14.29 0.89 -46.33
N ASN A 320 -13.42 0.20 -45.61
CA ASN A 320 -13.80 -0.85 -44.66
C ASN A 320 -14.13 -0.25 -43.28
N TYR A 321 -14.86 -1.02 -42.47
CA TYR A 321 -15.08 -0.69 -41.06
C TYR A 321 -13.75 -0.49 -40.32
N PRO A 322 -13.69 0.46 -39.37
CA PRO A 322 -12.48 0.74 -38.63
C PRO A 322 -12.02 -0.48 -37.84
N LYS A 323 -10.74 -0.83 -37.97
CA LYS A 323 -10.11 -1.87 -37.15
C LYS A 323 -9.69 -1.33 -35.77
N ASN A 324 -9.29 -0.07 -35.70
CA ASN A 324 -8.80 0.57 -34.47
C ASN A 324 -9.84 1.55 -33.92
N ILE A 325 -10.80 1.01 -33.18
CA ILE A 325 -11.95 1.74 -32.61
C ILE A 325 -11.69 2.28 -31.19
N LEU A 326 -10.46 2.15 -30.70
CA LEU A 326 -10.05 2.62 -29.37
C LEU A 326 -9.23 3.90 -29.40
N MET A 327 -8.62 4.22 -30.54
CA MET A 327 -7.82 5.44 -30.72
C MET A 327 -8.69 6.60 -31.23
N ALA A 328 -8.44 7.80 -30.70
CA ALA A 328 -9.13 9.00 -31.14
C ALA A 328 -8.77 9.37 -32.59
N GLY A 329 -9.72 9.93 -33.32
CA GLY A 329 -9.51 10.44 -34.68
C GLY A 329 -10.81 10.56 -35.47
N SER A 330 -10.75 11.21 -36.63
CA SER A 330 -11.92 11.46 -37.48
C SER A 330 -12.66 10.17 -37.87
N ARG A 331 -11.93 9.09 -38.12
CA ARG A 331 -12.52 7.79 -38.45
C ARG A 331 -13.36 7.19 -37.33
N LEU A 332 -12.98 7.41 -36.07
CA LEU A 332 -13.76 6.97 -34.92
C LEU A 332 -15.04 7.79 -34.76
N VAL A 333 -14.97 9.11 -34.98
CA VAL A 333 -16.14 10.01 -34.92
C VAL A 333 -17.16 9.62 -35.99
N ASP A 334 -16.71 9.42 -37.23
CA ASP A 334 -17.58 8.97 -38.33
C ASP A 334 -18.20 7.60 -38.05
N TRP A 335 -17.45 6.71 -37.41
CA TRP A 335 -17.96 5.41 -36.99
C TRP A 335 -19.02 5.52 -35.89
N GLU A 336 -18.79 6.37 -34.90
CA GLU A 336 -19.74 6.61 -33.81
C GLU A 336 -21.06 7.19 -34.33
N GLU A 337 -21.00 8.15 -35.26
CA GLU A 337 -22.18 8.69 -35.95
C GLU A 337 -22.91 7.62 -36.76
N PHE A 338 -22.17 6.78 -37.49
CA PHE A 338 -22.76 5.67 -38.25
C PHE A 338 -23.51 4.68 -37.33
N ILE A 339 -22.95 4.34 -36.17
CA ILE A 339 -23.59 3.44 -35.20
C ILE A 339 -24.93 4.01 -34.69
N GLN A 340 -25.10 5.33 -34.64
CA GLN A 340 -26.40 5.92 -34.28
C GLN A 340 -27.47 5.68 -35.35
N ILE A 341 -27.10 5.73 -36.63
CA ILE A 341 -28.05 5.71 -37.75
C ILE A 341 -28.25 4.32 -38.37
N VAL A 342 -27.33 3.38 -38.16
CA VAL A 342 -27.45 2.04 -38.72
C VAL A 342 -28.69 1.33 -38.14
N PRO A 343 -29.51 0.65 -38.96
CA PRO A 343 -30.65 -0.12 -38.46
C PRO A 343 -30.19 -1.21 -37.49
N GLU A 344 -30.96 -1.41 -36.42
CA GLU A 344 -30.50 -2.18 -35.25
C GLU A 344 -30.39 -3.68 -35.53
N ASN A 345 -31.05 -4.17 -36.58
CA ASN A 345 -30.94 -5.56 -37.03
C ASN A 345 -29.57 -5.90 -37.65
N TYR A 346 -28.76 -4.89 -38.02
CA TYR A 346 -27.38 -5.10 -38.47
C TYR A 346 -26.37 -5.10 -37.31
N LEU A 347 -26.81 -4.82 -36.08
CA LEU A 347 -25.95 -4.76 -34.90
C LEU A 347 -25.95 -6.11 -34.17
N SER A 348 -24.75 -6.54 -33.78
CA SER A 348 -24.52 -7.66 -32.87
C SER A 348 -23.43 -7.30 -31.88
N LEU A 349 -23.37 -8.02 -30.77
CA LEU A 349 -22.41 -7.77 -29.71
C LEU A 349 -21.33 -8.84 -29.63
N THR A 350 -20.20 -8.45 -29.06
CA THR A 350 -19.09 -9.34 -28.74
C THR A 350 -18.52 -8.93 -27.40
N SER A 351 -18.07 -9.90 -26.60
CA SER A 351 -17.52 -9.68 -25.25
C SER A 351 -16.90 -11.01 -24.78
N PRO A 352 -16.13 -11.01 -23.66
CA PRO A 352 -15.70 -12.25 -23.02
C PRO A 352 -16.85 -13.22 -22.73
N GLU A 353 -17.99 -12.71 -22.29
CA GLU A 353 -19.17 -13.53 -21.97
C GLU A 353 -19.77 -14.20 -23.20
N PHE A 354 -19.91 -13.47 -24.31
CA PHE A 354 -20.42 -14.07 -25.55
C PHE A 354 -19.45 -15.11 -26.09
N LEU A 355 -18.14 -14.82 -26.09
CA LEU A 355 -17.12 -15.77 -26.52
C LEU A 355 -17.06 -17.02 -25.63
N TRP A 356 -17.28 -16.86 -24.33
CA TRP A 356 -17.38 -17.97 -23.37
C TRP A 356 -18.56 -18.89 -23.69
N ARG A 357 -19.73 -18.30 -23.99
CA ARG A 357 -20.93 -19.06 -24.37
C ARG A 357 -20.73 -19.78 -25.70
N ASP A 358 -20.17 -19.11 -26.69
CA ASP A 358 -19.84 -19.70 -27.99
C ASP A 358 -18.85 -20.86 -27.83
N PHE A 359 -17.85 -20.72 -26.96
CA PHE A 359 -16.90 -21.80 -26.64
C PHE A 359 -17.60 -23.02 -26.04
N LEU A 360 -18.49 -22.80 -25.07
CA LEU A 360 -19.24 -23.89 -24.44
C LEU A 360 -20.21 -24.57 -25.41
N GLU A 361 -20.90 -23.79 -26.25
CA GLU A 361 -21.81 -24.30 -27.28
C GLU A 361 -21.06 -25.17 -28.29
N ASN A 362 -19.89 -24.70 -28.77
CA ASN A 362 -19.05 -25.48 -29.67
C ASN A 362 -18.48 -26.75 -29.01
N LYS A 363 -18.20 -26.71 -27.71
CA LYS A 363 -17.61 -27.84 -26.96
C LYS A 363 -18.64 -28.93 -26.64
N TYR A 364 -19.85 -28.55 -26.23
CA TYR A 364 -20.85 -29.48 -25.70
C TYR A 364 -22.05 -29.70 -26.64
N GLY A 365 -22.27 -28.83 -27.61
CA GLY A 365 -23.36 -28.90 -28.60
C GLY A 365 -24.76 -28.61 -28.04
N ASN A 366 -25.08 -29.06 -26.83
CA ASN A 366 -26.36 -28.82 -26.15
C ASN A 366 -26.20 -28.59 -24.64
N THR A 367 -27.19 -27.93 -24.04
CA THR A 367 -27.15 -27.58 -22.61
C THR A 367 -27.31 -28.79 -21.69
N GLU A 368 -27.97 -29.87 -22.11
CA GLU A 368 -28.10 -31.09 -21.30
C GLU A 368 -26.74 -31.73 -21.03
N SER A 369 -25.91 -31.83 -22.07
CA SER A 369 -24.55 -32.37 -21.98
C SER A 369 -23.66 -31.53 -21.07
N LEU A 370 -23.74 -30.20 -21.20
CA LEU A 370 -23.04 -29.27 -20.31
C LEU A 370 -23.53 -29.39 -18.87
N ASN A 371 -24.85 -29.36 -18.65
CA ASN A 371 -25.45 -29.37 -17.31
C ASN A 371 -25.07 -30.63 -16.53
N LYS A 372 -24.95 -31.77 -17.20
CA LYS A 372 -24.46 -33.01 -16.59
C LYS A 372 -23.02 -32.90 -16.06
N VAL A 373 -22.15 -32.19 -16.77
CA VAL A 373 -20.72 -32.05 -16.45
C VAL A 373 -20.46 -30.90 -15.48
N HIS A 374 -21.12 -29.76 -15.69
CA HIS A 374 -21.02 -28.58 -14.83
C HIS A 374 -21.87 -28.67 -13.56
N GLU A 375 -22.70 -29.71 -13.43
CA GLU A 375 -23.65 -29.89 -12.34
C GLU A 375 -24.60 -28.68 -12.20
N THR A 376 -25.11 -28.20 -13.33
CA THR A 376 -25.96 -27.01 -13.44
C THR A 376 -27.31 -27.34 -14.05
N ALA A 377 -28.22 -26.35 -14.11
CA ALA A 377 -29.54 -26.48 -14.72
C ALA A 377 -29.84 -25.29 -15.65
N TYR A 378 -28.89 -24.93 -16.52
CA TYR A 378 -29.08 -23.82 -17.46
C TYR A 378 -30.06 -24.20 -18.57
N ALA A 379 -31.03 -23.34 -18.83
CA ALA A 379 -32.02 -23.53 -19.89
C ALA A 379 -31.43 -23.28 -21.30
N SER A 380 -30.41 -22.41 -21.41
CA SER A 380 -29.78 -22.05 -22.68
C SER A 380 -28.31 -21.65 -22.47
N PHE A 381 -27.46 -21.81 -23.48
CA PHE A 381 -26.11 -21.24 -23.49
C PHE A 381 -26.13 -19.71 -23.27
N LYS A 382 -27.21 -19.04 -23.70
CA LYS A 382 -27.40 -17.59 -23.49
C LYS A 382 -27.45 -17.18 -22.02
N SER A 383 -27.83 -18.09 -21.13
CA SER A 383 -27.97 -17.84 -19.69
C SER A 383 -26.75 -18.27 -18.86
N ILE A 384 -25.63 -18.64 -19.50
CA ILE A 384 -24.45 -19.13 -18.78
C ILE A 384 -23.53 -17.95 -18.44
N PRO A 385 -23.29 -17.63 -17.15
CA PRO A 385 -22.32 -16.63 -16.75
C PRO A 385 -20.89 -17.20 -16.84
N MET A 386 -19.90 -16.30 -16.86
CA MET A 386 -18.50 -16.69 -16.64
C MET A 386 -18.32 -17.19 -15.20
N PRO A 387 -17.55 -18.27 -14.95
CA PRO A 387 -17.31 -18.83 -13.61
C PRO A 387 -16.26 -18.03 -12.82
N THR A 388 -16.35 -16.69 -12.83
CA THR A 388 -15.29 -15.81 -12.34
C THR A 388 -15.01 -16.04 -10.85
N LYS A 389 -16.05 -16.15 -10.02
CA LYS A 389 -15.92 -16.35 -8.57
C LYS A 389 -15.33 -17.71 -8.22
N GLU A 390 -15.77 -18.77 -8.91
CA GLU A 390 -15.23 -20.12 -8.74
C GLU A 390 -13.77 -20.22 -9.21
N ALA A 391 -13.43 -19.58 -10.33
CA ALA A 391 -12.06 -19.52 -10.83
C ALA A 391 -11.14 -18.76 -9.88
N ASP A 392 -11.59 -17.61 -9.37
CA ASP A 392 -10.87 -16.79 -8.39
C ASP A 392 -10.64 -17.58 -7.08
N TYR A 393 -11.66 -18.28 -6.58
CA TYR A 393 -11.53 -19.10 -5.37
C TYR A 393 -10.60 -20.29 -5.59
N ALA A 394 -10.73 -21.01 -6.70
CA ALA A 394 -9.86 -22.13 -7.04
C ALA A 394 -8.39 -21.70 -7.18
N TYR A 395 -8.13 -20.55 -7.81
CA TYR A 395 -6.78 -19.99 -7.90
C TYR A 395 -6.21 -19.65 -6.52
N LEU A 396 -7.02 -19.03 -5.65
CA LEU A 396 -6.61 -18.75 -4.28
C LEU A 396 -6.26 -20.02 -3.51
N LEU A 397 -7.06 -21.09 -3.63
CA LEU A 397 -6.79 -22.36 -2.97
C LEU A 397 -5.46 -22.97 -3.42
N GLY A 398 -5.12 -22.88 -4.71
CA GLY A 398 -3.83 -23.30 -5.24
C GLY A 398 -2.65 -22.42 -4.80
N SER A 399 -2.90 -21.14 -4.49
CA SER A 399 -1.87 -20.14 -4.21
C SER A 399 -1.92 -19.56 -2.78
N LYS A 400 -2.53 -20.27 -1.82
CA LYS A 400 -2.73 -19.76 -0.44
C LYS A 400 -1.45 -19.28 0.22
N LYS A 401 -0.36 -20.04 0.09
CA LYS A 401 0.94 -19.72 0.68
C LYS A 401 1.49 -18.40 0.15
N HIS A 402 1.37 -18.18 -1.17
CA HIS A 402 1.76 -16.94 -1.82
C HIS A 402 1.01 -15.75 -1.23
N PHE A 403 -0.33 -15.79 -1.24
CA PHE A 403 -1.14 -14.66 -0.77
C PHE A 403 -1.01 -14.39 0.72
N LYS A 404 -0.88 -15.43 1.56
CA LYS A 404 -0.58 -15.25 2.99
C LYS A 404 0.74 -14.51 3.20
N TRP A 405 1.78 -14.88 2.44
CA TRP A 405 3.09 -14.23 2.53
C TRP A 405 3.12 -12.83 1.95
N GLU A 406 2.44 -12.63 0.81
CA GLU A 406 2.29 -11.31 0.20
C GLU A 406 1.58 -10.34 1.15
N PHE A 407 0.48 -10.74 1.79
CA PHE A 407 -0.21 -9.90 2.77
C PHE A 407 0.59 -9.65 4.04
N ALA A 408 1.41 -10.60 4.48
CA ALA A 408 2.30 -10.43 5.63
C ALA A 408 3.47 -9.47 5.34
N THR A 409 3.95 -9.41 4.09
CA THR A 409 5.19 -8.69 3.76
C THR A 409 5.01 -7.39 2.99
N ARG A 410 3.91 -7.22 2.24
CA ARG A 410 3.72 -6.08 1.33
C ARG A 410 3.92 -4.71 1.97
N ASN A 411 3.43 -4.52 3.19
CA ASN A 411 3.49 -3.24 3.89
C ASN A 411 4.93 -2.94 4.34
N TYR A 412 5.65 -3.95 4.82
CA TYR A 412 7.08 -3.83 5.13
C TYR A 412 7.93 -3.58 3.89
N LYS A 413 7.71 -4.35 2.81
CA LYS A 413 8.38 -4.12 1.51
C LYS A 413 8.20 -2.67 1.07
N HIS A 414 6.98 -2.14 1.20
CA HIS A 414 6.69 -0.76 0.85
C HIS A 414 7.46 0.25 1.73
N VAL A 415 7.47 0.08 3.05
CA VAL A 415 8.24 0.95 3.97
C VAL A 415 9.74 0.91 3.62
N PHE A 416 10.31 -0.29 3.44
CA PHE A 416 11.73 -0.42 3.10
C PHE A 416 12.07 0.22 1.75
N GLN A 417 11.25 -0.01 0.71
CA GLN A 417 11.44 0.63 -0.59
C GLN A 417 11.35 2.15 -0.50
N TYR A 418 10.39 2.68 0.28
CA TYR A 418 10.25 4.11 0.52
C TYR A 418 11.49 4.71 1.18
N LEU A 419 12.07 4.01 2.17
CA LEU A 419 13.27 4.46 2.87
C LEU A 419 14.53 4.36 2.01
N ILE A 420 14.71 3.26 1.27
CA ILE A 420 15.89 3.03 0.42
C ILE A 420 15.94 4.05 -0.73
N THR A 421 14.80 4.31 -1.38
CA THR A 421 14.73 5.31 -2.47
C THR A 421 15.05 6.73 -2.00
N ARG A 422 14.93 7.02 -0.70
CA ARG A 422 15.25 8.32 -0.07
C ARG A 422 16.55 8.29 0.74
N GLY A 423 17.45 7.33 0.46
CA GLY A 423 18.56 6.82 1.29
C GLY A 423 19.45 7.79 2.09
N ARG A 424 19.38 9.10 1.85
CA ARG A 424 19.94 10.13 2.74
C ARG A 424 19.31 10.12 4.14
N GLY A 425 18.03 9.75 4.28
CA GLY A 425 17.34 9.77 5.58
C GLY A 425 18.01 8.87 6.64
N VAL A 426 18.41 7.66 6.25
CA VAL A 426 19.11 6.72 7.14
C VAL A 426 20.49 7.25 7.51
N TRP A 427 21.23 7.78 6.53
CA TRP A 427 22.56 8.36 6.76
C TRP A 427 22.51 9.60 7.66
N ASN A 428 21.56 10.50 7.42
CA ASN A 428 21.36 11.70 8.23
C ASN A 428 21.01 11.32 9.67
N THR A 429 20.15 10.32 9.87
CA THR A 429 19.86 9.80 11.21
C THR A 429 21.09 9.20 11.87
N PHE A 430 21.87 8.40 11.15
CA PHE A 430 23.11 7.83 11.69
C PHE A 430 24.07 8.94 12.14
N VAL A 431 24.38 9.90 11.26
CA VAL A 431 25.27 11.02 11.58
C VAL A 431 24.74 11.83 12.75
N PHE A 432 23.46 12.18 12.75
CA PHE A 432 22.84 12.96 13.82
C PHE A 432 22.90 12.22 15.17
N CYS A 433 22.49 10.95 15.22
CA CYS A 433 22.54 10.14 16.44
C CYS A 433 23.98 9.95 16.93
N SER A 434 24.92 9.60 16.05
CA SER A 434 26.32 9.39 16.41
C SER A 434 26.98 10.65 16.96
N LEU A 435 26.77 11.80 16.31
CA LEU A 435 27.29 13.07 16.80
C LEU A 435 26.65 13.46 18.14
N THR A 436 25.34 13.25 18.30
CA THR A 436 24.66 13.58 19.57
C THR A 436 25.19 12.74 20.73
N VAL A 437 25.36 11.43 20.52
CA VAL A 437 25.97 10.53 21.52
C VAL A 437 27.42 10.94 21.80
N LEU A 438 28.21 11.24 20.77
CA LEU A 438 29.60 11.67 20.91
C LEU A 438 29.72 12.92 21.78
N PHE A 439 28.97 13.98 21.46
CA PHE A 439 28.98 15.21 22.24
C PHE A 439 28.44 15.00 23.66
N ALA A 440 27.42 14.15 23.82
CA ALA A 440 26.88 13.84 25.13
C ALA A 440 27.89 13.15 26.04
N LEU A 441 28.75 12.27 25.48
CA LEU A 441 29.79 11.53 26.19
C LEU A 441 31.11 12.29 26.37
N ILE A 442 31.26 13.46 25.75
CA ILE A 442 32.43 14.32 25.92
C ILE A 442 32.07 15.48 26.85
N VAL A 443 31.08 16.29 26.45
CA VAL A 443 30.81 17.57 27.10
C VAL A 443 30.23 17.40 28.50
N ASN A 444 29.24 16.52 28.67
CA ASN A 444 28.59 16.35 29.96
C ASN A 444 29.52 15.71 31.02
N PRO A 445 30.28 14.65 30.71
CA PRO A 445 31.29 14.11 31.62
C PRO A 445 32.38 15.11 31.98
N MET A 446 32.89 15.90 31.04
CA MET A 446 33.90 16.92 31.36
C MET A 446 33.36 17.96 32.34
N ALA A 447 32.13 18.46 32.12
CA ALA A 447 31.50 19.42 33.03
C ALA A 447 31.24 18.81 34.42
N ALA A 448 30.77 17.56 34.48
CA ALA A 448 30.54 16.85 35.73
C ALA A 448 31.84 16.55 36.49
N TYR A 449 32.90 16.15 35.78
CA TYR A 449 34.22 15.87 36.35
C TYR A 449 34.80 17.14 36.99
N ALA A 450 34.75 18.26 36.27
CA ALA A 450 35.25 19.52 36.77
C ALA A 450 34.56 19.94 38.08
N MET A 451 33.24 19.76 38.16
CA MET A 451 32.45 20.06 39.36
C MET A 451 32.65 19.05 40.50
N SER A 452 32.97 17.79 40.19
CA SER A 452 33.21 16.75 41.19
C SER A 452 34.60 16.85 41.81
N ARG A 453 35.64 17.15 41.01
CA ARG A 453 37.04 17.10 41.46
C ARG A 453 37.63 18.43 41.91
N TYR A 454 37.29 19.55 41.25
CA TYR A 454 37.87 20.85 41.63
C TYR A 454 37.15 21.57 42.78
N ASN A 455 36.14 20.93 43.40
CA ASN A 455 35.38 21.50 44.53
C ASN A 455 34.95 22.97 44.30
N LEU A 456 34.47 23.28 43.10
CA LEU A 456 34.15 24.66 42.73
C LEU A 456 33.10 25.24 43.71
N PRO A 457 33.33 26.42 44.31
CA PRO A 457 32.44 26.94 45.35
C PRO A 457 31.01 27.20 44.85
N SER A 458 30.83 27.37 43.54
CA SER A 458 29.51 27.60 42.89
C SER A 458 28.85 26.34 42.35
N THR A 459 29.39 25.14 42.60
CA THR A 459 28.88 23.86 42.04
C THR A 459 27.39 23.69 42.28
N TYR A 460 26.92 23.91 43.52
CA TYR A 460 25.50 23.75 43.86
C TYR A 460 24.60 24.75 43.11
N LYS A 461 25.04 26.00 42.93
CA LYS A 461 24.30 27.02 42.18
C LYS A 461 24.20 26.67 40.70
N ILE A 462 25.30 26.21 40.09
CA ILE A 462 25.33 25.81 38.69
C ILE A 462 24.42 24.60 38.46
N LEU A 463 24.49 23.59 39.34
CA LEU A 463 23.62 22.42 39.26
C LEU A 463 22.15 22.79 39.43
N MET A 464 21.80 23.69 40.35
CA MET A 464 20.42 24.18 40.48
C MET A 464 19.92 24.88 39.22
N ILE A 465 20.77 25.69 38.55
CA ILE A 465 20.39 26.32 37.27
C ILE A 465 20.14 25.23 36.21
N PHE A 466 21.02 24.24 36.09
CA PHE A 466 20.84 23.13 35.15
C PHE A 466 19.56 22.33 35.43
N LEU A 467 19.28 22.01 36.69
CA LEU A 467 18.04 21.33 37.06
C LEU A 467 16.79 22.20 36.82
N ALA A 468 16.88 23.52 37.04
CA ALA A 468 15.78 24.44 36.79
C ALA A 468 15.39 24.48 35.30
N THR A 469 16.34 24.31 34.37
CA THR A 469 16.01 24.23 32.93
C THR A 469 15.16 23.01 32.57
N MET A 470 15.21 21.93 33.38
CA MET A 470 14.38 20.74 33.17
C MET A 470 12.92 20.94 33.57
N ALA A 471 12.61 21.99 34.34
CA ALA A 471 11.24 22.32 34.72
C ALA A 471 10.41 22.82 33.53
N PHE A 472 11.07 23.31 32.48
CA PHE A 472 10.41 23.79 31.28
C PHE A 472 10.19 22.65 30.28
N PRO A 473 8.95 22.45 29.76
CA PRO A 473 8.71 21.47 28.72
C PRO A 473 9.52 21.78 27.45
N PRO A 474 10.14 20.77 26.79
CA PRO A 474 10.91 20.98 25.56
C PRO A 474 10.15 21.67 24.42
N MET A 475 8.81 21.56 24.42
CA MET A 475 7.95 22.19 23.43
C MET A 475 7.94 23.72 23.56
N VAL A 476 8.09 24.26 24.77
CA VAL A 476 8.10 25.71 25.04
C VAL A 476 9.39 26.34 24.52
N THR A 477 10.50 25.61 24.61
CA THR A 477 11.82 26.10 24.15
C THR A 477 12.05 25.90 22.65
N ALA A 478 11.16 25.17 21.95
CA ALA A 478 11.31 24.87 20.52
C ALA A 478 11.33 26.13 19.64
N ILE A 479 10.41 27.09 19.85
CA ILE A 479 10.34 28.33 19.06
C ILE A 479 11.57 29.22 19.31
N PRO A 480 11.95 29.52 20.57
CA PRO A 480 13.19 30.26 20.84
C PRO A 480 14.43 29.61 20.22
N ASN A 481 14.57 28.29 20.34
CA ASN A 481 15.70 27.56 19.75
C ASN A 481 15.70 27.66 18.22
N PHE A 482 14.54 27.54 17.57
CA PHE A 482 14.44 27.73 16.12
C PHE A 482 14.87 29.15 15.70
N LEU A 483 14.39 30.18 16.40
CA LEU A 483 14.75 31.57 16.10
C LEU A 483 16.26 31.81 16.27
N MET A 484 16.85 31.26 17.33
CA MET A 484 18.30 31.35 17.58
C MET A 484 19.10 30.67 16.46
N ILE A 485 18.76 29.42 16.10
CA ILE A 485 19.42 28.69 15.01
C ILE A 485 19.26 29.43 13.66
N LYS A 486 18.09 30.02 13.42
CA LYS A 486 17.82 30.84 12.24
C LYS A 486 18.69 32.09 12.21
N GLN A 487 18.82 32.81 13.32
CA GLN A 487 19.67 34.00 13.43
C GLN A 487 21.15 33.67 13.23
N LEU A 488 21.59 32.50 13.68
CA LEU A 488 22.95 31.99 13.46
C LEU A 488 23.20 31.49 12.02
N GLY A 489 22.18 31.45 11.16
CA GLY A 489 22.31 30.96 9.79
C GLY A 489 22.57 29.45 9.69
N LEU A 490 22.24 28.68 10.73
CA LEU A 490 22.60 27.26 10.83
C LEU A 490 21.47 26.31 10.35
N LEU A 491 20.34 26.82 9.86
CA LEU A 491 19.24 25.98 9.37
C LEU A 491 19.71 24.99 8.30
N ASN A 492 19.05 23.83 8.22
CA ASN A 492 19.43 22.74 7.31
C ASN A 492 20.88 22.22 7.51
N THR A 493 21.39 22.23 8.73
CA THR A 493 22.70 21.63 9.07
C THR A 493 22.59 20.68 10.27
N PHE A 494 23.58 19.79 10.45
CA PHE A 494 23.67 18.98 11.68
C PHE A 494 23.88 19.84 12.92
N ALA A 495 24.55 20.99 12.80
CA ALA A 495 24.74 21.92 13.92
C ALA A 495 23.41 22.45 14.48
N ALA A 496 22.42 22.72 13.61
CA ALA A 496 21.07 23.09 14.05
C ALA A 496 20.42 22.02 14.93
N LEU A 497 20.67 20.74 14.64
CA LEU A 497 20.10 19.62 15.39
C LEU A 497 20.86 19.35 16.70
N ILE A 498 22.17 19.56 16.71
CA ILE A 498 23.02 19.13 17.82
C ILE A 498 23.18 20.23 18.87
N LEU A 499 23.51 21.46 18.46
CA LEU A 499 23.94 22.53 19.37
C LEU A 499 22.97 22.78 20.54
N PRO A 500 21.63 22.85 20.33
CA PRO A 500 20.70 23.09 21.43
C PRO A 500 20.64 21.95 22.48
N ARG A 501 21.25 20.80 22.20
CA ARG A 501 21.16 19.57 23.00
C ARG A 501 22.50 19.07 23.53
N VAL A 502 23.61 19.73 23.20
CA VAL A 502 24.97 19.28 23.58
C VAL A 502 25.11 19.18 25.10
N VAL A 503 24.57 20.18 25.82
CA VAL A 503 24.63 20.27 27.27
C VAL A 503 23.29 19.82 27.83
N HIS A 504 23.30 18.81 28.70
CA HIS A 504 22.10 18.27 29.32
C HIS A 504 22.23 18.25 30.85
N GLY A 505 21.43 19.08 31.52
CA GLY A 505 21.52 19.31 32.96
C GLY A 505 21.35 18.04 33.80
N TYR A 506 20.39 17.19 33.43
CA TYR A 506 20.17 15.90 34.09
C TYR A 506 21.41 14.99 34.01
N SER A 507 21.99 14.87 32.81
CA SER A 507 23.15 14.00 32.57
C SER A 507 24.36 14.48 33.38
N ILE A 508 24.58 15.80 33.44
CA ILE A 508 25.65 16.40 34.26
C ILE A 508 25.42 16.13 35.76
N PHE A 509 24.18 16.33 36.25
CA PHE A 509 23.84 16.05 37.64
C PHE A 509 24.08 14.58 38.02
N LEU A 510 23.60 13.66 37.18
CA LEU A 510 23.74 12.23 37.38
C LEU A 510 25.20 11.76 37.34
N LEU A 511 25.96 12.24 36.35
CA LEU A 511 27.39 11.94 36.23
C LEU A 511 28.19 12.49 37.41
N LYS A 512 27.87 13.71 37.88
CA LYS A 512 28.55 14.29 39.03
C LYS A 512 28.32 13.46 40.29
N GLY A 513 27.07 13.04 40.55
CA GLY A 513 26.77 12.14 41.66
C GLY A 513 27.51 10.81 41.58
N PHE A 514 27.65 10.24 40.38
CA PHE A 514 28.44 9.01 40.16
C PHE A 514 29.95 9.24 40.33
N PHE A 515 30.48 10.37 39.85
CA PHE A 515 31.90 10.68 40.00
C PHE A 515 32.26 10.93 41.47
N ASP A 516 31.39 11.59 42.23
CA ASP A 516 31.56 11.78 43.67
C ASP A 516 31.62 10.46 44.45
N SER A 517 30.92 9.42 43.98
CA SER A 517 30.92 8.09 44.64
C SER A 517 32.15 7.24 44.29
N LEU A 518 33.01 7.67 43.37
CA LEU A 518 34.26 6.96 43.09
C LEU A 518 35.26 7.20 44.24
N PRO A 519 35.95 6.15 44.74
CA PRO A 519 36.91 6.27 45.85
C PRO A 519 37.98 7.32 45.55
N LYS A 520 38.20 8.24 46.50
CA LYS A 520 39.18 9.33 46.34
C LYS A 520 40.61 8.80 46.36
N GLU A 521 40.83 7.73 47.10
CA GLU A 521 42.10 7.05 47.31
C GLU A 521 42.70 6.56 45.97
N LEU A 522 41.85 6.19 45.00
CA LEU A 522 42.29 5.83 43.65
C LEU A 522 42.97 7.02 42.95
N TYR A 523 42.37 8.20 43.06
CA TYR A 523 42.90 9.41 42.43
C TYR A 523 44.15 9.92 43.14
N GLU A 524 44.17 9.89 44.47
CA GLU A 524 45.36 10.24 45.27
C GLU A 524 46.55 9.34 44.92
N SER A 525 46.30 8.03 44.76
CA SER A 525 47.33 7.07 44.33
C SER A 525 47.85 7.38 42.92
N ALA A 526 46.96 7.68 41.97
CA ALA A 526 47.34 8.05 40.62
C ALA A 526 48.13 9.37 40.54
N MET A 527 47.80 10.34 41.40
CA MET A 527 48.55 11.59 41.52
C MET A 527 49.98 11.34 42.05
N ILE A 528 50.15 10.41 43.00
CA ILE A 528 51.47 10.00 43.49
C ILE A 528 52.29 9.32 42.37
N ASP A 529 51.63 8.53 41.51
CA ASP A 529 52.24 7.92 40.32
C ASP A 529 52.51 8.92 39.18
N GLY A 530 52.20 10.21 39.37
CA GLY A 530 52.47 11.28 38.40
C GLY A 530 51.44 11.38 37.27
N ALA A 531 50.26 10.78 37.41
CA ALA A 531 49.18 10.92 36.43
C ALA A 531 48.67 12.36 36.38
N ASN A 532 48.55 12.91 35.17
CA ASN A 532 47.94 14.22 34.97
C ASN A 532 46.39 14.11 34.94
N GLU A 533 45.71 15.25 35.01
CA GLU A 533 44.24 15.31 35.03
C GLU A 533 43.58 14.72 33.79
N TRP A 534 44.21 14.83 32.61
CA TRP A 534 43.68 14.25 31.39
C TRP A 534 43.71 12.71 31.43
N THR A 535 44.80 12.15 31.94
CA THR A 535 44.96 10.71 32.21
C THR A 535 43.96 10.25 33.27
N MET A 536 43.83 10.96 34.39
CA MET A 536 42.86 10.61 35.44
C MET A 536 41.41 10.64 34.91
N PHE A 537 41.06 11.63 34.09
CA PHE A 537 39.74 11.72 33.48
C PHE A 537 39.46 10.56 32.52
N TRP A 538 40.31 10.34 31.50
CA TRP A 538 40.03 9.35 30.45
C TRP A 538 40.30 7.91 30.87
N ASP A 539 41.43 7.65 31.52
CA ASP A 539 41.89 6.29 31.79
C ASP A 539 41.30 5.75 33.11
N MET A 540 40.89 6.62 34.02
CA MET A 540 40.30 6.20 35.31
C MET A 540 38.82 6.52 35.39
N THR A 541 38.43 7.81 35.42
CA THR A 541 37.03 8.20 35.64
C THR A 541 36.13 7.63 34.56
N MET A 542 36.41 7.91 33.29
CA MET A 542 35.58 7.44 32.18
C MET A 542 35.55 5.91 32.08
N TYR A 543 36.65 5.22 32.42
CA TYR A 543 36.69 3.76 32.42
C TYR A 543 35.82 3.14 33.52
N LEU A 544 35.92 3.66 34.75
CA LEU A 544 35.09 3.21 35.89
C LEU A 544 33.62 3.58 35.70
N SER A 545 33.35 4.67 34.97
CA SER A 545 32.01 5.18 34.68
C SER A 545 31.34 4.56 33.45
N LYS A 546 31.90 3.53 32.82
CA LYS A 546 31.28 2.82 31.68
C LYS A 546 29.80 2.50 31.87
N PRO A 547 29.32 2.02 33.03
CA PRO A 547 27.90 1.72 33.20
C PRO A 547 27.00 2.95 33.14
N ILE A 548 27.39 4.05 33.81
CA ILE A 548 26.59 5.29 33.79
C ILE A 548 26.69 6.00 32.44
N LEU A 549 27.86 5.96 31.79
CA LEU A 549 28.04 6.47 30.43
C LEU A 549 27.17 5.71 29.41
N ALA A 550 26.96 4.41 29.59
CA ALA A 550 26.04 3.64 28.75
C ALA A 550 24.59 4.12 28.88
N VAL A 551 24.16 4.53 30.09
CA VAL A 551 22.84 5.13 30.32
C VAL A 551 22.73 6.48 29.60
N ILE A 552 23.74 7.35 29.74
CA ILE A 552 23.77 8.66 29.07
C ILE A 552 23.80 8.50 27.54
N ALA A 553 24.57 7.54 27.02
CA ALA A 553 24.62 7.25 25.59
C ALA A 553 23.26 6.80 25.05
N LEU A 554 22.58 5.91 25.78
CA LEU A 554 21.25 5.42 25.40
C LEU A 554 20.21 6.54 25.43
N GLU A 555 20.25 7.41 26.45
CA GLU A 555 19.38 8.59 26.55
C GLU A 555 19.62 9.57 25.39
N ALA A 556 20.88 9.87 25.09
CA ALA A 556 21.27 10.75 23.99
C ALA A 556 20.84 10.19 22.63
N PHE A 557 21.03 8.87 22.41
CA PHE A 557 20.56 8.19 21.21
C PHE A 557 19.05 8.27 21.07
N ASN A 558 18.28 7.91 22.10
CA ASN A 558 16.81 7.92 22.05
C ASN A 558 16.26 9.33 21.79
N THR A 559 16.87 10.33 22.43
CA THR A 559 16.50 11.74 22.23
C THR A 559 16.75 12.18 20.80
N ALA A 560 17.93 11.90 20.23
CA ALA A 560 18.24 12.25 18.84
C ALA A 560 17.37 11.49 17.85
N TYR A 561 17.27 10.17 18.03
CA TYR A 561 16.54 9.29 17.13
C TYR A 561 15.04 9.62 17.08
N GLY A 562 14.44 9.98 18.22
CA GLY A 562 13.04 10.38 18.34
C GLY A 562 12.74 11.85 18.02
N ALA A 563 13.74 12.69 17.72
CA ALA A 563 13.58 14.15 17.57
C ALA A 563 12.92 14.59 16.24
N PHE A 564 11.77 14.01 15.90
CA PHE A 564 11.11 14.27 14.61
C PHE A 564 10.60 15.70 14.47
N MET A 565 9.86 16.24 15.47
CA MET A 565 9.24 17.56 15.34
C MET A 565 10.27 18.66 15.17
N PHE A 566 11.31 18.64 15.99
CA PHE A 566 12.35 19.65 15.91
C PHE A 566 13.13 19.55 14.60
N ALA A 567 13.51 18.33 14.19
CA ALA A 567 14.18 18.12 12.91
C ALA A 567 13.34 18.62 11.73
N PHE A 568 12.03 18.37 11.75
CA PHE A 568 11.11 18.86 10.71
C PHE A 568 11.06 20.39 10.63
N ILE A 569 11.16 21.10 11.76
CA ILE A 569 11.11 22.56 11.80
C ILE A 569 12.44 23.20 11.35
N VAL A 570 13.59 22.65 11.77
CA VAL A 570 14.92 23.27 11.47
C VAL A 570 15.56 22.77 10.17
N CYS A 571 15.15 21.60 9.65
CA CYS A 571 15.63 21.04 8.39
C CYS A 571 14.48 21.03 7.37
N GLN A 572 14.27 22.16 6.70
CA GLN A 572 13.24 22.32 5.65
C GLN A 572 13.64 21.65 4.33
N ASP A 573 14.93 21.51 4.02
CA ASP A 573 15.42 20.78 2.84
C ASP A 573 15.26 19.27 3.05
N GLU A 574 14.53 18.59 2.15
CA GLU A 574 14.34 17.13 2.14
C GLU A 574 15.67 16.36 2.19
N LYS A 575 16.76 16.95 1.66
CA LYS A 575 18.10 16.35 1.69
C LYS A 575 18.65 16.18 3.11
N MET A 576 18.17 16.96 4.07
CA MET A 576 18.59 16.95 5.48
C MET A 576 17.59 16.24 6.40
N TRP A 577 16.48 15.75 5.86
CA TRP A 577 15.50 15.02 6.65
C TRP A 577 16.07 13.75 7.25
N THR A 578 15.72 13.49 8.51
CA THR A 578 16.04 12.26 9.22
C THR A 578 15.02 11.16 8.90
N LEU A 579 15.34 9.92 9.24
CA LEU A 579 14.46 8.76 9.11
C LEU A 579 13.05 9.01 9.66
N MET A 580 12.94 9.60 10.87
CA MET A 580 11.64 9.85 11.49
C MET A 580 10.80 10.87 10.73
N VAL A 581 11.43 11.87 10.11
CA VAL A 581 10.72 12.84 9.26
C VAL A 581 10.18 12.14 8.01
N TRP A 582 10.97 11.30 7.36
CA TRP A 582 10.52 10.50 6.22
C TRP A 582 9.38 9.53 6.60
N LEU A 583 9.47 8.86 7.74
CA LEU A 583 8.40 7.97 8.21
C LEU A 583 7.12 8.74 8.54
N TYR A 584 7.23 9.93 9.14
CA TYR A 584 6.07 10.81 9.33
C TYR A 584 5.43 11.20 7.99
N GLN A 585 6.24 11.57 7.00
CA GLN A 585 5.75 11.90 5.66
C GLN A 585 5.08 10.69 4.99
N LEU A 586 5.59 9.48 5.18
CA LEU A 586 4.94 8.25 4.72
C LEU A 586 3.56 8.08 5.36
N GLN A 587 3.45 8.32 6.67
CA GLN A 587 2.20 8.13 7.42
C GLN A 587 1.07 9.03 6.96
N GLN A 588 1.37 10.23 6.47
CA GLN A 588 0.37 11.19 5.97
C GLN A 588 -0.38 10.69 4.72
N TYR A 589 0.14 9.69 4.01
CA TYR A 589 -0.41 9.25 2.72
C TYR A 589 -0.48 7.74 2.56
N SER A 590 -0.44 7.01 3.67
CA SER A 590 -0.45 5.55 3.65
C SER A 590 -1.63 5.01 4.45
N HIS A 591 -2.02 3.78 4.12
CA HIS A 591 -3.01 3.05 4.91
C HIS A 591 -2.52 2.80 6.34
N THR A 592 -3.44 2.68 7.29
CA THR A 592 -3.13 2.42 8.71
C THR A 592 -2.21 1.20 8.90
N ALA A 593 -2.38 0.16 8.09
CA ALA A 593 -1.52 -1.02 8.12
C ALA A 593 -0.06 -0.71 7.73
N VAL A 594 0.18 0.18 6.77
CA VAL A 594 1.53 0.67 6.44
C VAL A 594 2.08 1.51 7.59
N ASN A 595 1.24 2.31 8.26
CA ASN A 595 1.67 3.11 9.40
C ASN A 595 2.14 2.23 10.57
N TYR A 596 1.43 1.14 10.85
CA TYR A 596 1.88 0.14 11.82
C TYR A 596 3.20 -0.53 11.41
N ALA A 597 3.35 -0.91 10.13
CA ALA A 597 4.61 -1.44 9.63
C ALA A 597 5.77 -0.42 9.79
N ALA A 598 5.52 0.86 9.48
CA ALA A 598 6.47 1.95 9.63
C ALA A 598 6.93 2.15 11.08
N LEU A 599 6.00 2.11 12.04
CA LEU A 599 6.32 2.21 13.48
C LEU A 599 7.16 1.02 13.96
N ILE A 600 6.88 -0.19 13.46
CA ILE A 600 7.66 -1.38 13.79
C ILE A 600 9.08 -1.26 13.24
N VAL A 601 9.22 -0.84 11.97
CA VAL A 601 10.56 -0.58 11.38
C VAL A 601 11.30 0.50 12.17
N ALA A 602 10.61 1.56 12.59
CA ALA A 602 11.18 2.63 13.40
C ALA A 602 11.70 2.13 14.76
N ALA A 603 11.07 1.11 15.35
CA ALA A 603 11.47 0.56 16.64
C ALA A 603 12.72 -0.34 16.57
N ILE A 604 13.07 -0.88 15.39
CA ILE A 604 14.18 -1.84 15.23
C ILE A 604 15.53 -1.25 15.70
N PRO A 605 15.96 -0.04 15.27
CA PRO A 605 17.24 0.52 15.71
C PRO A 605 17.31 0.77 17.22
N THR A 606 16.23 1.28 17.82
CA THR A 606 16.16 1.48 19.28
C THR A 606 16.29 0.18 20.05
N LEU A 607 15.60 -0.88 19.60
CA LEU A 607 15.73 -2.21 20.21
C LEU A 607 17.16 -2.75 20.06
N GLY A 608 17.79 -2.57 18.90
CA GLY A 608 19.17 -2.97 18.66
C GLY A 608 20.15 -2.28 19.61
N VAL A 609 20.06 -0.95 19.75
CA VAL A 609 20.91 -0.18 20.67
C VAL A 609 20.66 -0.60 22.12
N PHE A 610 19.41 -0.81 22.52
CA PHE A 610 19.07 -1.29 23.86
C PHE A 610 19.72 -2.64 24.17
N LEU A 611 19.59 -3.63 23.27
CA LEU A 611 20.17 -4.97 23.47
C LEU A 611 21.70 -4.92 23.60
N LEU A 612 22.36 -4.02 22.85
CA LEU A 612 23.80 -3.79 22.97
C LEU A 612 24.18 -3.12 24.30
N ALA A 613 23.38 -2.14 24.75
CA ALA A 613 23.63 -1.40 25.99
C ALA A 613 23.29 -2.21 27.26
N GLN A 614 22.35 -3.14 27.19
CA GLN A 614 21.84 -3.91 28.34
C GLN A 614 22.95 -4.58 29.16
N ARG A 615 23.99 -5.13 28.51
CA ARG A 615 25.12 -5.79 29.20
C ARG A 615 25.90 -4.82 30.10
N PHE A 616 26.00 -3.55 29.73
CA PHE A 616 26.71 -2.53 30.50
C PHE A 616 25.85 -2.03 31.67
N ILE A 617 24.55 -1.84 31.44
CA ILE A 617 23.60 -1.37 32.45
C ILE A 617 23.48 -2.38 33.60
N ILE A 618 23.35 -3.67 33.30
CA ILE A 618 23.22 -4.72 34.33
C ILE A 618 24.46 -4.80 35.23
N LYS A 619 25.66 -4.55 34.69
CA LYS A 619 26.90 -4.55 35.48
C LYS A 619 27.02 -3.34 36.40
N GLY A 620 26.46 -2.19 36.03
CA GLY A 620 26.49 -0.96 36.84
C GLY A 620 25.62 -1.00 38.09
N ILE A 621 24.52 -1.74 38.05
CA ILE A 621 23.61 -1.92 39.19
C ILE A 621 24.25 -2.78 40.30
N VAL A 622 25.34 -3.49 40.00
CA VAL A 622 25.94 -4.52 40.87
C VAL A 622 27.23 -4.04 41.59
N VAL A 623 27.69 -2.80 41.39
CA VAL A 623 28.87 -2.28 42.11
C VAL A 623 28.43 -1.74 43.49
N PRO A 624 29.13 -2.12 44.58
CA PRO A 624 28.50 -2.69 45.77
C PRO A 624 28.09 -1.64 46.82
N VAL A 625 27.00 -1.95 47.52
CA VAL A 625 26.70 -1.38 48.83
C VAL A 625 27.84 -1.82 49.74
N GLU A 626 28.70 -0.87 50.15
CA GLU A 626 29.68 -1.13 51.20
C GLU A 626 28.95 -1.59 52.47
N LYS A 627 29.53 -2.61 53.11
CA LYS A 627 29.17 -3.04 54.46
C LYS A 627 29.89 -2.17 55.48
#